data_AF-W4URY5-F1
#
_entry.id   AF-W4URY5-F1
#
_cell.length_a   1.000
_cell.length_b   1.000
_cell.length_c   1.000
_cell.angle_alpha   90.00
_cell.angle_beta   90.00
_cell.angle_gamma   90.00
#
_symmetry.space_group_name_H-M   'P 1'
#
loop_
_entity.id
_entity.type
_entity.pdbx_description
1 polymer ?
#
loop_
_entity_poly.entity_id
_entity_poly.type
_entity_poly.pdbx_seq_one_letter_code
_entity_poly.pdbx_strand_id
1 'polypeptide(L)'
;MKGVIWYQGEDNYNRAHTYADMFATLIKGWRADWNQGDFPFYYCQIAPYDYEIITEKGKKVINSAYLREAQAQVEHRVPNTGMAVLLDAGMEKGIHPSKKRVAGERLGLLALTKTYGVEGVNGESPCYKSMEVKNDTIIVSFERADMWITGKDCFESRLFQVAGEDRVFHPAKAWIERSKMYVKCAQVPHPVAVRYGFENYVEGDVYCDGLPLGSFRSDTW
;
A
#
# COMPACT_ATOMS: atom_id res chain seq x y z
N MET A 1 5.27 -5.62 -27.51
CA MET A 1 4.92 -4.60 -26.51
C MET A 1 5.97 -4.64 -25.41
N LYS A 2 6.36 -3.51 -24.78
CA LYS A 2 7.33 -3.50 -23.65
C LYS A 2 6.70 -3.36 -22.27
N GLY A 3 5.38 -3.19 -22.23
CA GLY A 3 4.56 -3.22 -21.02
C GLY A 3 3.39 -2.26 -21.11
N VAL A 4 2.59 -2.24 -20.05
CA VAL A 4 1.48 -1.31 -19.83
C VAL A 4 1.74 -0.53 -18.55
N ILE A 5 1.39 0.76 -18.58
CA ILE A 5 1.28 1.60 -17.39
C ILE A 5 -0.20 1.86 -17.12
N TRP A 6 -0.64 1.65 -15.89
CA TRP A 6 -2.03 1.81 -15.48
C TRP A 6 -2.16 2.60 -14.19
N TYR A 7 -2.92 3.69 -14.23
CA TYR A 7 -3.29 4.42 -13.02
C TYR A 7 -4.79 4.66 -13.04
N GLN A 8 -5.51 3.80 -12.33
CA GLN A 8 -6.93 3.90 -12.10
C GLN A 8 -7.27 3.25 -10.76
N GLY A 9 -8.37 3.68 -10.17
CA GLY A 9 -9.04 3.02 -9.05
C GLY A 9 -9.99 3.96 -8.32
N GLU A 10 -9.82 5.27 -8.46
CA GLU A 10 -10.52 6.30 -7.70
C GLU A 10 -12.04 6.15 -7.76
N ASP A 11 -12.61 5.79 -8.92
CA ASP A 11 -14.06 5.56 -9.08
C ASP A 11 -14.55 4.20 -8.55
N ASN A 12 -13.62 3.31 -8.16
CA ASN A 12 -13.88 2.01 -7.57
C ASN A 12 -13.72 2.00 -6.04
N TYR A 13 -13.47 3.14 -5.39
CA TYR A 13 -13.26 3.21 -3.94
C TYR A 13 -14.39 2.56 -3.13
N ASN A 14 -15.63 2.65 -3.62
CA ASN A 14 -16.83 2.08 -3.01
C ASN A 14 -17.09 0.59 -3.36
N ARG A 15 -16.26 -0.01 -4.21
CA ARG A 15 -16.36 -1.40 -4.68
C ARG A 15 -15.01 -2.11 -4.59
N ALA A 16 -14.21 -1.79 -3.57
CA ALA A 16 -12.88 -2.37 -3.36
C ALA A 16 -12.86 -3.92 -3.41
N HIS A 17 -13.90 -4.56 -2.87
CA HIS A 17 -14.02 -6.02 -2.79
C HIS A 17 -14.05 -6.74 -4.15
N THR A 18 -14.44 -6.07 -5.24
CA THR A 18 -14.41 -6.67 -6.60
C THR A 18 -13.17 -6.27 -7.40
N TYR A 19 -12.38 -5.30 -6.92
CA TYR A 19 -11.36 -4.65 -7.74
C TYR A 19 -10.26 -5.62 -8.18
N ALA A 20 -9.76 -6.45 -7.28
CA ALA A 20 -8.67 -7.38 -7.59
C ALA A 20 -9.08 -8.43 -8.64
N ASP A 21 -10.32 -8.92 -8.59
CA ASP A 21 -10.87 -9.86 -9.59
C ASP A 21 -11.06 -9.20 -10.96
N MET A 22 -11.62 -8.00 -10.97
CA MET A 22 -11.82 -7.21 -12.19
C MET A 22 -10.48 -6.87 -12.84
N PHE A 23 -9.50 -6.42 -12.06
CA PHE A 23 -8.21 -6.01 -12.59
C PHE A 23 -7.38 -7.20 -13.08
N ALA A 24 -7.39 -8.33 -12.36
CA ALA A 24 -6.77 -9.56 -12.84
C ALA A 24 -7.40 -10.07 -14.14
N THR A 25 -8.73 -9.96 -14.27
CA THR A 25 -9.45 -10.30 -15.50
C THR A 25 -9.07 -9.38 -16.65
N LEU A 26 -8.95 -8.07 -16.42
CA LEU A 26 -8.51 -7.10 -17.42
C LEU A 26 -7.11 -7.43 -17.95
N ILE A 27 -6.14 -7.66 -17.05
CA ILE A 27 -4.77 -7.98 -17.44
C ILE A 27 -4.72 -9.27 -18.27
N LYS A 28 -5.44 -10.32 -17.84
CA LYS A 28 -5.51 -11.60 -18.57
C LYS A 28 -6.17 -11.45 -19.94
N GLY A 29 -7.26 -10.69 -20.03
CA GLY A 29 -7.95 -10.39 -21.28
C GLY A 29 -7.03 -9.69 -22.26
N TRP A 30 -6.34 -8.63 -21.83
CA TRP A 30 -5.39 -7.92 -22.69
C TRP A 30 -4.21 -8.81 -23.10
N ARG A 31 -3.69 -9.65 -22.22
CA ARG A 31 -2.63 -10.59 -22.61
C ARG A 31 -3.10 -11.62 -23.65
N ALA A 32 -4.34 -12.10 -23.53
CA ALA A 32 -4.95 -13.00 -24.51
C ALA A 32 -5.17 -12.32 -25.87
N ASP A 33 -5.76 -11.13 -25.87
CA ASP A 33 -6.10 -10.39 -27.10
C ASP A 33 -4.85 -9.98 -27.89
N TRP A 34 -3.80 -9.52 -27.21
CA TRP A 34 -2.55 -9.15 -27.87
C TRP A 34 -1.68 -10.36 -28.23
N ASN A 35 -1.89 -11.52 -27.57
CA ASN A 35 -1.17 -12.76 -27.80
C ASN A 35 0.37 -12.61 -27.84
N GLN A 36 0.92 -11.86 -26.87
CA GLN A 36 2.36 -11.59 -26.73
C GLN A 36 2.93 -12.12 -25.40
N GLY A 37 2.31 -13.17 -24.86
CA GLY A 37 2.65 -13.73 -23.55
C GLY A 37 2.34 -12.80 -22.39
N ASP A 38 3.00 -13.03 -21.26
CA ASP A 38 2.84 -12.24 -20.05
C ASP A 38 3.65 -10.94 -20.12
N PHE A 39 3.27 -9.98 -20.98
CA PHE A 39 3.96 -8.70 -21.01
C PHE A 39 3.80 -7.93 -19.67
N PRO A 40 4.77 -7.05 -19.32
CA PRO A 40 4.76 -6.36 -18.03
C PRO A 40 3.54 -5.46 -17.82
N PHE A 41 2.99 -5.45 -16.61
CA PHE A 41 1.89 -4.57 -16.22
C PHE A 41 2.24 -3.81 -14.94
N TYR A 42 2.58 -2.53 -15.08
CA TYR A 42 2.94 -1.68 -13.94
C TYR A 42 1.83 -0.69 -13.64
N TYR A 43 1.46 -0.57 -12.38
CA TYR A 43 0.32 0.24 -12.00
C TYR A 43 0.52 1.01 -10.71
N CYS A 44 -0.28 2.04 -10.48
CA CYS A 44 -0.24 2.80 -9.23
C CYS A 44 -1.22 2.23 -8.21
N GLN A 45 -0.78 2.12 -6.95
CA GLN A 45 -1.69 2.20 -5.82
C GLN A 45 -2.28 3.62 -5.80
N ILE A 46 -3.59 3.78 -5.63
CA ILE A 46 -4.18 5.12 -5.62
C ILE A 46 -3.57 5.98 -4.51
N ALA A 47 -3.33 7.24 -4.81
CA ALA A 47 -2.83 8.18 -3.82
C ALA A 47 -3.91 8.49 -2.76
N PRO A 48 -3.52 8.79 -1.51
CA PRO A 48 -4.48 9.17 -0.47
C PRO A 48 -5.25 10.44 -0.82
N TYR A 49 -6.54 10.41 -0.54
CA TYR A 49 -7.51 11.48 -0.77
C TYR A 49 -8.63 11.35 0.27
N ASP A 50 -9.14 12.46 0.77
CA ASP A 50 -10.27 12.42 1.70
C ASP A 50 -11.60 12.23 0.95
N TYR A 51 -12.05 10.98 0.90
CA TYR A 51 -13.33 10.61 0.28
C TYR A 51 -14.55 11.08 1.07
N GLU A 52 -14.40 11.58 2.31
CA GLU A 52 -15.52 12.21 3.02
C GLU A 52 -16.04 13.44 2.28
N ILE A 53 -15.15 14.20 1.62
CA ILE A 53 -15.48 15.41 0.86
C ILE A 53 -16.51 15.16 -0.25
N ILE A 54 -16.51 13.95 -0.82
CA ILE A 54 -17.44 13.54 -1.89
C ILE A 54 -18.52 12.56 -1.39
N THR A 55 -18.52 12.24 -0.09
CA THR A 55 -19.54 11.37 0.50
C THR A 55 -20.79 12.19 0.77
N GLU A 56 -21.94 11.71 0.27
CA GLU A 56 -23.23 12.36 0.53
C GLU A 56 -23.50 12.46 2.05
N LYS A 57 -23.99 13.63 2.50
CA LYS A 57 -24.27 13.90 3.91
C LYS A 57 -25.17 12.81 4.52
N GLY A 58 -24.75 12.26 5.65
CA GLY A 58 -25.49 11.21 6.36
C GLY A 58 -25.25 9.79 5.84
N LYS A 59 -24.46 9.62 4.77
CA LYS A 59 -23.95 8.30 4.37
C LYS A 59 -22.68 7.98 5.14
N LYS A 60 -22.43 6.67 5.31
CA LYS A 60 -21.17 6.17 5.88
C LYS A 60 -20.02 6.49 4.94
N VAL A 61 -18.99 7.14 5.45
CA VAL A 61 -17.73 7.36 4.72
C VAL A 61 -17.07 6.01 4.45
N ILE A 62 -16.76 5.76 3.18
CA ILE A 62 -16.05 4.55 2.76
C ILE A 62 -14.55 4.81 2.89
N ASN A 63 -13.85 3.84 3.46
CA ASN A 63 -12.40 3.89 3.61
C ASN A 63 -11.71 3.35 2.34
N SER A 64 -11.04 4.23 1.60
CA SER A 64 -10.32 3.89 0.37
C SER A 64 -9.07 3.05 0.60
N ALA A 65 -8.61 2.86 1.84
CA ALA A 65 -7.53 1.91 2.15
C ALA A 65 -7.87 0.47 1.74
N TYR A 66 -9.14 0.07 1.75
CA TYR A 66 -9.57 -1.23 1.23
C TYR A 66 -9.31 -1.37 -0.28
N LEU A 67 -9.43 -0.29 -1.05
CA LEU A 67 -9.09 -0.30 -2.46
C LEU A 67 -7.56 -0.38 -2.65
N ARG A 68 -6.79 0.35 -1.84
CA ARG A 68 -5.32 0.25 -1.83
C ARG A 68 -4.83 -1.16 -1.50
N GLU A 69 -5.49 -1.84 -0.56
CA GLU A 69 -5.29 -3.25 -0.26
C GLU A 69 -5.63 -4.12 -1.48
N ALA A 70 -6.80 -3.94 -2.10
CA ALA A 70 -7.19 -4.71 -3.29
C ALA A 70 -6.21 -4.53 -4.47
N GLN A 71 -5.65 -3.34 -4.64
CA GLN A 71 -4.58 -3.08 -5.62
C GLN A 71 -3.29 -3.83 -5.27
N ALA A 72 -2.89 -3.89 -3.99
CA ALA A 72 -1.73 -4.64 -3.55
C ALA A 72 -1.91 -6.17 -3.79
N GLN A 73 -3.12 -6.69 -3.58
CA GLN A 73 -3.41 -8.11 -3.83
C GLN A 73 -3.17 -8.55 -5.28
N VAL A 74 -3.29 -7.64 -6.25
CA VAL A 74 -3.10 -8.00 -7.67
C VAL A 74 -1.65 -8.43 -7.97
N GLU A 75 -0.65 -7.82 -7.32
CA GLU A 75 0.76 -8.22 -7.46
C GLU A 75 1.02 -9.67 -7.03
N HIS A 76 0.24 -10.19 -6.08
CA HIS A 76 0.35 -11.58 -5.61
C HIS A 76 -0.45 -12.56 -6.46
N ARG A 77 -1.38 -12.06 -7.29
CA ARG A 77 -2.32 -12.87 -8.07
C ARG A 77 -1.97 -12.99 -9.55
N VAL A 78 -1.19 -12.05 -10.07
CA VAL A 78 -0.90 -11.94 -11.51
C VAL A 78 0.61 -11.83 -11.70
N PRO A 79 1.24 -12.72 -12.51
CA PRO A 79 2.68 -12.65 -12.75
C PRO A 79 3.04 -11.47 -13.65
N ASN A 80 4.32 -11.09 -13.58
CA ASN A 80 4.90 -9.98 -14.33
C ASN A 80 4.12 -8.66 -14.17
N THR A 81 3.78 -8.35 -12.92
CA THR A 81 3.19 -7.07 -12.53
C THR A 81 4.04 -6.37 -11.48
N GLY A 82 3.78 -5.08 -11.29
CA GLY A 82 4.42 -4.28 -10.24
C GLY A 82 3.56 -3.09 -9.85
N MET A 83 3.53 -2.75 -8.56
CA MET A 83 2.74 -1.64 -8.04
C MET A 83 3.63 -0.50 -7.52
N ALA A 84 3.43 0.71 -8.03
CA ALA A 84 3.98 1.93 -7.48
C ALA A 84 3.10 2.42 -6.33
N VAL A 85 3.63 2.40 -5.10
CA VAL A 85 2.94 2.95 -3.91
C VAL A 85 2.99 4.48 -3.94
N LEU A 86 1.88 5.15 -3.62
CA LEU A 86 1.73 6.62 -3.69
C LEU A 86 1.27 7.27 -2.37
N LEU A 87 1.49 6.62 -1.22
CA LEU A 87 1.03 7.13 0.09
C LEU A 87 1.60 8.50 0.49
N ASP A 88 2.72 8.93 -0.09
CA ASP A 88 3.37 10.24 0.13
C ASP A 88 3.14 11.23 -1.03
N ALA A 89 2.34 10.82 -2.03
CA ALA A 89 2.06 11.58 -3.23
C ALA A 89 0.60 12.05 -3.33
N GLY A 90 -0.20 11.86 -2.27
CA GLY A 90 -1.60 12.27 -2.18
C GLY A 90 -1.81 13.77 -1.95
N MET A 91 -3.08 14.19 -2.01
CA MET A 91 -3.53 15.53 -1.69
C MET A 91 -4.90 15.44 -1.02
N GLU A 92 -4.99 15.85 0.25
CA GLU A 92 -6.17 15.65 1.11
C GLU A 92 -7.46 16.08 0.42
N LYS A 93 -7.45 17.28 -0.15
CA LYS A 93 -8.62 17.93 -0.74
C LYS A 93 -8.65 17.88 -2.28
N GLY A 94 -7.76 17.11 -2.90
CA GLY A 94 -7.64 17.05 -4.36
C GLY A 94 -7.43 15.63 -4.85
N ILE A 95 -8.47 15.04 -5.45
CA ILE A 95 -8.42 13.67 -6.01
C ILE A 95 -7.40 13.54 -7.17
N HIS A 96 -7.00 14.67 -7.77
CA HIS A 96 -5.95 14.73 -8.79
C HIS A 96 -4.67 15.36 -8.22
N PRO A 97 -3.85 14.62 -7.46
CA PRO A 97 -2.65 15.17 -6.84
C PRO A 97 -1.65 15.64 -7.91
N SER A 98 -0.98 16.76 -7.65
CA SER A 98 -0.03 17.41 -8.56
C SER A 98 1.32 16.68 -8.69
N LYS A 99 1.67 15.81 -7.73
CA LYS A 99 2.92 15.02 -7.69
C LYS A 99 2.95 13.89 -8.75
N LYS A 100 2.56 14.18 -10.00
CA LYS A 100 2.50 13.21 -11.12
C LYS A 100 3.87 12.67 -11.52
N ARG A 101 4.91 13.49 -11.38
CA ARG A 101 6.30 13.10 -11.63
C ARG A 101 6.73 11.92 -10.75
N VAL A 102 6.37 11.95 -9.47
CA VAL A 102 6.68 10.87 -8.50
C VAL A 102 6.07 9.54 -8.95
N ALA A 103 4.81 9.55 -9.39
CA ALA A 103 4.16 8.35 -9.90
C ALA A 103 4.87 7.80 -11.16
N GLY A 104 5.21 8.68 -12.11
CA GLY A 104 5.94 8.30 -13.32
C GLY A 104 7.34 7.74 -13.02
N GLU A 105 8.08 8.35 -12.10
CA GLU A 105 9.42 7.88 -11.69
C GLU A 105 9.36 6.49 -11.05
N ARG A 106 8.38 6.22 -10.18
CA ARG A 106 8.20 4.90 -9.56
C ARG A 106 7.82 3.80 -10.56
N LEU A 107 6.92 4.12 -11.50
CA LEU A 107 6.60 3.22 -12.60
C LEU A 107 7.81 2.98 -13.51
N GLY A 108 8.64 4.01 -13.73
CA GLY A 108 9.91 3.90 -14.43
C GLY A 108 10.90 2.98 -13.73
N LEU A 109 11.03 3.10 -12.40
CA LEU A 109 11.88 2.21 -11.59
C LEU A 109 11.42 0.75 -11.68
N LEU A 110 10.12 0.47 -11.58
CA LEU A 110 9.57 -0.87 -11.81
C LEU A 110 9.95 -1.43 -13.18
N ALA A 111 9.84 -0.62 -14.23
CA ALA A 111 10.24 -1.04 -15.56
C ALA A 111 11.75 -1.30 -15.66
N LEU A 112 12.58 -0.42 -15.10
CA LEU A 112 14.04 -0.57 -15.10
C LEU A 112 14.47 -1.88 -14.43
N THR A 113 13.96 -2.18 -13.24
CA THR A 113 14.38 -3.36 -12.49
C THR A 113 13.73 -4.64 -13.02
N LYS A 114 12.41 -4.65 -13.25
CA LYS A 114 11.66 -5.87 -13.57
C LYS A 114 11.57 -6.19 -15.06
N THR A 115 11.60 -5.19 -15.95
CA THR A 115 11.58 -5.42 -17.42
C THR A 115 12.98 -5.42 -18.01
N TYR A 116 13.83 -4.48 -17.58
CA TYR A 116 15.14 -4.26 -18.20
C TYR A 116 16.30 -4.89 -17.42
N GLY A 117 16.05 -5.44 -16.23
CA GLY A 117 17.06 -6.13 -15.43
C GLY A 117 18.17 -5.22 -14.93
N VAL A 118 17.88 -3.93 -14.75
CA VAL A 118 18.85 -2.98 -14.18
C VAL A 118 19.02 -3.29 -12.70
N GLU A 119 20.25 -3.63 -12.32
CA GLU A 119 20.63 -3.91 -10.93
C GLU A 119 21.14 -2.66 -10.20
N GLY A 120 21.25 -2.73 -8.87
CA GLY A 120 21.77 -1.63 -8.04
C GLY A 120 20.78 -0.50 -7.76
N VAL A 121 19.54 -0.61 -8.24
CA VAL A 121 18.42 0.27 -7.91
C VAL A 121 17.22 -0.56 -7.48
N ASN A 122 16.38 0.00 -6.60
CA ASN A 122 15.13 -0.64 -6.16
C ASN A 122 13.94 0.04 -6.85
N GLY A 123 13.01 -0.77 -7.35
CA GLY A 123 11.75 -0.31 -7.94
C GLY A 123 10.51 -0.78 -7.19
N GLU A 124 10.66 -1.67 -6.21
CA GLU A 124 9.54 -2.26 -5.49
C GLU A 124 9.47 -1.71 -4.06
N SER A 125 8.31 -1.20 -3.69
CA SER A 125 8.06 -0.70 -2.34
C SER A 125 8.06 -1.85 -1.32
N PRO A 126 8.48 -1.60 -0.06
CA PRO A 126 8.38 -2.60 0.99
C PRO A 126 6.91 -2.98 1.22
N CYS A 127 6.66 -4.24 1.57
CA CYS A 127 5.31 -4.73 1.84
C CYS A 127 5.25 -5.51 3.17
N TYR A 128 4.06 -5.53 3.77
CA TYR A 128 3.81 -6.29 4.99
C TYR A 128 4.03 -7.79 4.74
N LYS A 129 4.81 -8.42 5.64
CA LYS A 129 5.03 -9.87 5.61
C LYS A 129 4.20 -10.59 6.66
N SER A 130 4.37 -10.18 7.90
CA SER A 130 3.84 -10.89 9.06
C SER A 130 3.90 -10.01 10.30
N MET A 131 3.16 -10.41 11.32
CA MET A 131 3.29 -9.87 12.67
C MET A 131 3.53 -10.99 13.68
N GLU A 132 4.27 -10.68 14.74
CA GLU A 132 4.38 -11.49 15.95
C GLU A 132 4.00 -10.63 17.16
N VAL A 133 3.33 -11.20 18.16
CA VAL A 133 3.03 -10.51 19.42
C VAL A 133 4.02 -10.95 20.47
N LYS A 134 4.73 -10.01 21.10
CA LYS A 134 5.57 -10.26 22.28
C LYS A 134 5.07 -9.41 23.43
N ASN A 135 4.46 -10.06 24.42
CA ASN A 135 3.77 -9.41 25.53
C ASN A 135 2.67 -8.47 25.00
N ASP A 136 2.83 -7.16 25.18
CA ASP A 136 1.90 -6.11 24.78
C ASP A 136 2.33 -5.36 23.50
N THR A 137 3.32 -5.89 22.78
CA THR A 137 3.94 -5.24 21.63
C THR A 137 3.82 -6.12 20.39
N ILE A 138 3.26 -5.56 19.32
CA ILE A 138 3.28 -6.17 17.98
C ILE A 138 4.61 -5.84 17.32
N ILE A 139 5.26 -6.85 16.74
CA ILE A 139 6.46 -6.69 15.92
C ILE A 139 6.10 -7.06 14.48
N VAL A 140 6.19 -6.09 13.58
CA VAL A 140 5.88 -6.22 12.16
C VAL A 140 7.15 -6.45 11.37
N SER A 141 7.11 -7.44 10.48
CA SER A 141 8.18 -7.74 9.52
C SER A 141 7.72 -7.40 8.10
N PHE A 142 8.68 -7.05 7.25
CA PHE A 142 8.44 -6.60 5.88
C PHE A 142 9.19 -7.48 4.87
N GLU A 143 8.64 -7.61 3.67
CA GLU A 143 9.36 -8.09 2.48
C GLU A 143 9.79 -6.89 1.63
N ARG A 144 10.71 -7.11 0.68
CA ARG A 144 11.25 -6.07 -0.21
C ARG A 144 11.85 -4.89 0.57
N ALA A 145 12.54 -5.23 1.67
CA ALA A 145 13.08 -4.29 2.65
C ALA A 145 14.55 -4.62 2.97
N ASP A 146 15.34 -4.96 1.94
CA ASP A 146 16.72 -5.45 2.10
C ASP A 146 17.64 -4.41 2.73
N MET A 147 17.39 -3.13 2.47
CA MET A 147 18.09 -1.98 3.07
C MET A 147 17.46 -1.48 4.38
N TRP A 148 16.54 -2.27 4.94
CA TRP A 148 15.73 -1.99 6.12
C TRP A 148 14.76 -0.82 5.93
N ILE A 149 13.73 -0.81 6.78
CA ILE A 149 12.79 0.30 6.80
C ILE A 149 13.39 1.52 7.53
N THR A 150 12.99 2.70 7.07
CA THR A 150 13.29 3.99 7.68
C THR A 150 12.00 4.76 7.89
N GLY A 151 12.00 5.71 8.82
CA GLY A 151 10.93 6.72 8.86
C GLY A 151 11.34 7.96 8.09
N LYS A 152 10.36 8.78 7.69
CA LYS A 152 10.56 9.99 6.88
C LYS A 152 11.60 10.94 7.46
N ASP A 153 11.45 11.26 8.75
CA ASP A 153 12.25 12.25 9.47
C ASP A 153 12.78 11.73 10.82
N CYS A 154 12.32 10.55 11.26
CA CYS A 154 12.69 9.96 12.55
C CYS A 154 12.52 8.42 12.51
N PHE A 155 12.87 7.73 13.59
CA PHE A 155 12.68 6.27 13.73
C PHE A 155 11.31 5.89 14.31
N GLU A 156 10.31 6.77 14.21
CA GLU A 156 8.94 6.55 14.70
C GLU A 156 7.93 6.75 13.57
N SER A 157 6.77 6.10 13.69
CA SER A 157 5.63 6.30 12.78
C SER A 157 4.36 6.60 13.58
N ARG A 158 3.51 7.46 13.02
CA ARG A 158 2.22 7.87 13.60
C ARG A 158 1.02 7.21 12.93
N LEU A 159 1.26 6.39 11.91
CA LEU A 159 0.21 5.82 11.06
C LEU A 159 -0.19 4.40 11.44
N PHE A 160 0.34 3.88 12.55
CA PHE A 160 0.00 2.55 13.05
C PHE A 160 -1.19 2.59 14.01
N GLN A 161 -2.06 1.61 13.86
CA GLN A 161 -3.16 1.35 14.77
C GLN A 161 -3.16 -0.13 15.16
N VAL A 162 -3.58 -0.44 16.39
CA VAL A 162 -3.73 -1.83 16.86
C VAL A 162 -5.10 -2.05 17.47
N ALA A 163 -5.57 -3.29 17.42
CA ALA A 163 -6.83 -3.72 18.04
C ALA A 163 -6.64 -4.97 18.88
N GLY A 164 -7.45 -5.12 19.93
CA GLY A 164 -7.59 -6.35 20.69
C GLY A 164 -8.68 -7.24 20.10
N GLU A 165 -9.14 -8.23 20.87
CA GLU A 165 -10.23 -9.13 20.47
C GLU A 165 -11.57 -8.42 20.24
N ASP A 166 -11.73 -7.23 20.83
CA ASP A 166 -12.89 -6.34 20.63
C ASP A 166 -12.96 -5.70 19.23
N ARG A 167 -11.89 -5.85 18.44
CA ARG A 167 -11.75 -5.34 17.06
C ARG A 167 -11.81 -3.81 16.95
N VAL A 168 -11.62 -3.10 18.06
CA VAL A 168 -11.58 -1.65 18.07
C VAL A 168 -10.14 -1.21 17.85
N PHE A 169 -9.90 -0.46 16.77
CA PHE A 169 -8.56 0.04 16.44
C PHE A 169 -8.26 1.33 17.18
N HIS A 170 -7.10 1.37 17.83
CA HIS A 170 -6.57 2.52 18.54
C HIS A 170 -5.25 2.97 17.91
N PRO A 171 -4.98 4.29 17.78
CA PRO A 171 -3.66 4.79 17.44
C PRO A 171 -2.59 4.20 18.36
N ALA A 172 -1.45 3.81 17.79
CA ALA A 172 -0.39 3.15 18.50
C ALA A 172 0.93 3.89 18.36
N LYS A 173 1.76 3.84 19.40
CA LYS A 173 3.15 4.24 19.28
C LYS A 173 3.87 3.19 18.43
N ALA A 174 4.54 3.62 17.37
CA ALA A 174 5.32 2.74 16.53
C ALA A 174 6.75 3.25 16.37
N TRP A 175 7.74 2.36 16.50
CA TRP A 175 9.16 2.68 16.34
C TRP A 175 9.92 1.58 15.61
N ILE A 176 10.97 1.99 14.92
CA ILE A 176 11.85 1.10 14.17
C ILE A 176 12.92 0.58 15.13
N GLU A 177 13.07 -0.74 15.16
CA GLU A 177 14.22 -1.38 15.80
C GLU A 177 14.80 -2.41 14.84
N ARG A 178 16.02 -2.13 14.39
CA ARG A 178 16.69 -2.83 13.28
C ARG A 178 15.84 -2.75 12.00
N SER A 179 15.39 -3.89 11.48
CA SER A 179 14.61 -4.01 10.25
C SER A 179 13.11 -4.21 10.46
N LYS A 180 12.63 -4.06 11.70
CA LYS A 180 11.24 -4.34 12.09
C LYS A 180 10.58 -3.11 12.69
N MET A 181 9.26 -3.05 12.59
CA MET A 181 8.45 -2.04 13.26
C MET A 181 7.84 -2.63 14.53
N TYR A 182 8.05 -1.98 15.66
CA TYR A 182 7.45 -2.32 16.94
C TYR A 182 6.28 -1.38 17.18
N VAL A 183 5.14 -1.92 17.58
CA VAL A 183 3.87 -1.20 17.68
C VAL A 183 3.19 -1.53 18.99
N LYS A 184 2.85 -0.51 19.77
CA LYS A 184 2.27 -0.65 21.12
C LYS A 184 1.22 0.41 21.39
N CYS A 185 0.14 0.00 22.05
CA CYS A 185 -0.89 0.91 22.55
C CYS A 185 -1.25 0.54 23.99
N ALA A 186 -1.17 1.49 24.93
CA ALA A 186 -1.50 1.24 26.34
C ALA A 186 -2.98 0.88 26.55
N GLN A 187 -3.86 1.30 25.63
CA GLN A 187 -5.29 0.98 25.65
C GLN A 187 -5.57 -0.46 25.16
N VAL A 188 -4.58 -1.11 24.53
CA VAL A 188 -4.71 -2.45 23.94
C VAL A 188 -3.61 -3.35 24.52
N PRO A 189 -3.76 -3.84 25.76
CA PRO A 189 -2.73 -4.65 26.44
C PRO A 189 -2.51 -6.03 25.80
N HIS A 190 -3.51 -6.53 25.05
CA HIS A 190 -3.46 -7.81 24.34
C HIS A 190 -3.77 -7.58 22.85
N PRO A 191 -2.83 -7.00 22.09
CA PRO A 191 -3.08 -6.66 20.69
C PRO A 191 -3.10 -7.92 19.83
N VAL A 192 -4.09 -8.03 18.95
CA VAL A 192 -4.27 -9.19 18.03
C VAL A 192 -4.27 -8.78 16.56
N ALA A 193 -4.32 -7.47 16.26
CA ALA A 193 -4.29 -6.94 14.90
C ALA A 193 -3.53 -5.60 14.84
N VAL A 194 -2.96 -5.32 13.67
CA VAL A 194 -2.24 -4.07 13.36
C VAL A 194 -2.62 -3.58 11.97
N ARG A 195 -2.70 -2.27 11.82
CA ARG A 195 -2.91 -1.56 10.55
C ARG A 195 -1.87 -0.46 10.39
N TYR A 196 -1.49 -0.17 9.15
CA TYR A 196 -0.64 0.97 8.80
C TYR A 196 -1.28 1.78 7.68
N GLY A 197 -1.40 3.09 7.90
CA GLY A 197 -1.89 4.04 6.90
C GLY A 197 -3.26 3.63 6.34
N PHE A 198 -4.13 3.05 7.16
CA PHE A 198 -5.38 2.40 6.74
C PHE A 198 -6.58 3.34 6.88
N GLU A 199 -6.44 4.55 6.35
CA GLU A 199 -7.46 5.62 6.36
C GLU A 199 -7.59 6.26 4.97
N ASN A 200 -8.61 7.10 4.75
CA ASN A 200 -8.80 7.75 3.46
C ASN A 200 -7.60 8.59 3.03
N TYR A 201 -7.25 9.56 3.87
CA TYR A 201 -6.08 10.40 3.69
C TYR A 201 -5.02 10.07 4.74
N VAL A 202 -3.80 9.85 4.28
CA VAL A 202 -2.59 9.70 5.09
C VAL A 202 -1.42 10.27 4.29
N GLU A 203 -0.36 10.69 4.97
CA GLU A 203 0.93 10.95 4.33
C GLU A 203 1.92 9.91 4.84
N GLY A 204 2.21 8.90 4.01
CA GLY A 204 3.06 7.76 4.39
C GLY A 204 4.39 8.20 4.99
N ASP A 205 4.76 7.61 6.14
CA ASP A 205 5.93 8.01 6.92
C ASP A 205 6.98 6.90 7.09
N VAL A 206 6.72 5.69 6.57
CA VAL A 206 7.68 4.56 6.54
C VAL A 206 8.12 4.27 5.11
N TYR A 207 9.42 4.06 4.92
CA TYR A 207 10.07 3.91 3.62
C TYR A 207 11.10 2.77 3.63
N CYS A 208 11.49 2.30 2.45
CA CYS A 208 12.73 1.55 2.20
C CYS A 208 13.27 2.01 0.84
N ASP A 209 14.57 2.31 0.74
CA ASP A 209 15.20 2.83 -0.49
C ASP A 209 14.49 4.03 -1.14
N GLY A 210 13.92 4.91 -0.31
CA GLY A 210 13.15 6.07 -0.78
C GLY A 210 11.77 5.75 -1.36
N LEU A 211 11.34 4.48 -1.32
CA LEU A 211 10.00 4.04 -1.70
C LEU A 211 9.11 3.87 -0.46
N PRO A 212 7.88 4.42 -0.45
CA PRO A 212 7.00 4.37 0.71
C PRO A 212 6.41 2.97 0.90
N LEU A 213 6.27 2.55 2.16
CA LEU A 213 5.47 1.39 2.54
C LEU A 213 4.00 1.62 2.16
N GLY A 214 3.36 0.62 1.56
CA GLY A 214 1.93 0.65 1.21
C GLY A 214 1.01 0.41 2.42
N SER A 215 -0.25 0.85 2.31
CA SER A 215 -1.26 0.53 3.33
C SER A 215 -1.42 -0.97 3.51
N PHE A 216 -1.55 -1.44 4.75
CA PHE A 216 -1.85 -2.83 5.03
C PHE A 216 -2.64 -2.98 6.33
N ARG A 217 -3.21 -4.17 6.50
CA ARG A 217 -3.78 -4.67 7.75
C ARG A 217 -3.41 -6.13 7.95
N SER A 218 -3.37 -6.58 9.20
CA SER A 218 -3.18 -8.00 9.54
C SER A 218 -4.48 -8.73 9.85
N ASP A 219 -5.58 -8.01 10.09
CA ASP A 219 -6.89 -8.60 10.33
C ASP A 219 -7.62 -8.96 9.01
N THR A 220 -8.62 -9.85 9.13
CA THR A 220 -9.50 -10.29 8.03
C THR A 220 -10.96 -9.93 8.30
N TRP A 221 -11.21 -8.97 9.20
CA TRP A 221 -12.56 -8.60 9.66
C TRP A 221 -13.26 -7.62 8.70
#